data_AF-A0A853F6J0-F1
#
_entry.id   AF-A0A853F6J0-F1
#
_cell.length_a   1.000
_cell.length_b   1.000
_cell.length_c   1.000
_cell.angle_alpha   90.00
_cell.angle_beta   90.00
_cell.angle_gamma   90.00
#
_symmetry.space_group_name_H-M   'P 1'
#
loop_
_entity.id
_entity.type
_entity.pdbx_description
1 polymer ?
#
loop_
_entity_poly.entity_id
_entity_poly.type
_entity_poly.pdbx_seq_one_letter_code
_entity_poly.pdbx_strand_id
1 'polypeptide(L)' 'MNKGYVPSAKRQAEREHQARQDAVNYARASVELEGFKISAGCEAQAQRYINNEISLAEFVNMPDNANQGLA' A
#
# COMPACT_ATOMS: atom_id res chain seq x y z
N MET A 1 29.57 -4.58 22.02
CA MET A 1 28.69 -4.18 20.90
C MET A 1 27.51 -3.39 21.45
N ASN A 2 27.32 -2.13 21.06
CA ASN A 2 26.14 -1.36 21.45
C ASN A 2 25.10 -1.54 20.34
N LYS A 3 24.06 -2.37 20.55
CA LYS A 3 22.91 -2.40 19.64
C LYS A 3 22.21 -1.06 19.79
N GLY A 4 22.51 -0.13 18.89
CA GLY A 4 22.04 1.26 18.97
C GLY A 4 20.55 1.35 19.26
N TYR A 5 20.19 2.18 20.23
CA TYR A 5 18.80 2.42 20.59
C TYR A 5 18.03 2.92 19.37
N VAL A 6 17.06 2.13 18.92
CA VAL A 6 16.05 2.57 17.94
C VAL A 6 14.85 3.07 18.73
N PRO A 7 14.34 4.30 18.49
CA PRO A 7 13.12 4.78 19.13
C PRO A 7 11.92 3.84 18.88
N SER A 8 11.04 3.69 19.87
CA SER A 8 9.84 2.84 19.75
C SER A 8 8.93 3.23 18.58
N ALA A 9 8.81 4.54 18.34
CA ALA A 9 8.04 5.09 17.22
C ALA A 9 8.58 4.62 15.85
N LYS A 10 9.91 4.58 15.70
CA LYS A 10 10.54 4.12 14.45
C LYS A 10 10.26 2.64 14.21
N ARG A 11 10.37 1.80 15.25
CA ARG A 11 9.98 0.37 15.16
C ARG A 11 8.50 0.19 14.81
N GLN A 12 7.62 1.04 15.34
CA GLN A 12 6.20 0.99 15.02
C GLN A 12 5.95 1.38 13.56
N ALA A 13 6.61 2.42 13.06
CA ALA A 13 6.50 2.83 11.65
C ALA A 13 7.01 1.73 10.70
N GLU A 14 8.13 1.07 11.03
CA GLU A 14 8.64 -0.07 10.25
C GLU A 14 7.65 -1.26 10.24
N ARG A 15 7.04 -1.58 11.40
CA ARG A 15 6.01 -2.63 11.46
C ARG A 15 4.76 -2.28 10.66
N GLU A 16 4.31 -1.03 10.75
CA GLU A 16 3.14 -0.55 10.01
C GLU A 16 3.39 -0.62 8.50
N HIS A 17 4.55 -0.14 8.04
CA HIS A 17 4.94 -0.23 6.64
C HIS A 17 4.95 -1.69 6.15
N GLN A 18 5.55 -2.62 6.92
CA GLN A 18 5.56 -4.03 6.56
C GLN A 18 4.15 -4.62 6.50
N ALA A 19 3.30 -4.33 7.49
CA ALA A 19 1.92 -4.82 7.52
C ALA A 19 1.12 -4.34 6.30
N ARG A 20 1.31 -3.09 5.86
CA ARG A 20 0.68 -2.56 4.64
C ARG A 20 1.22 -3.22 3.38
N GLN A 21 2.53 -3.43 3.30
CA GLN A 21 3.15 -4.12 2.17
C GLN A 21 2.61 -5.55 2.02
N ASP A 22 2.49 -6.28 3.13
CA ASP A 22 1.96 -7.65 3.15
C ASP A 22 0.49 -7.69 2.71
N ALA A 23 -0.33 -6.76 3.22
CA ALA A 23 -1.73 -6.64 2.83
C ALA A 23 -1.91 -6.35 1.32
N VAL A 24 -1.12 -5.42 0.77
CA VAL A 24 -1.13 -5.09 -0.65
C VAL A 24 -0.67 -6.29 -1.50
N ASN A 25 0.38 -6.99 -1.10
CA ASN A 25 0.86 -8.17 -1.81
C ASN A 25 -0.18 -9.30 -1.83
N TYR A 26 -0.86 -9.53 -0.70
CA TYR A 26 -1.93 -10.50 -0.62
C TYR A 26 -3.12 -10.15 -1.54
N ALA A 27 -3.53 -8.87 -1.55
CA ALA A 27 -4.60 -8.39 -2.42
C ALA A 27 -4.22 -8.54 -3.91
N ARG A 28 -2.99 -8.16 -4.29
CA ARG A 28 -2.45 -8.37 -5.65
C ARG A 28 -2.51 -9.83 -6.06
N ALA A 29 -1.96 -10.71 -5.24
CA ALA A 29 -1.95 -12.15 -5.53
C ALA A 29 -3.37 -12.70 -5.70
N SER A 30 -4.31 -12.27 -4.85
CA SER A 30 -5.71 -12.68 -4.94
C SER A 30 -6.35 -12.25 -6.27
N VAL A 31 -6.10 -11.02 -6.72
CA VAL A 31 -6.62 -10.49 -7.99
C VAL A 31 -6.00 -11.21 -9.19
N GLU A 32 -4.69 -11.47 -9.16
CA GLU A 32 -3.99 -12.16 -10.25
C GLU A 32 -4.37 -13.64 -10.37
N LEU A 33 -4.69 -14.32 -9.26
CA LEU A 33 -5.18 -15.70 -9.28
C LEU A 33 -6.51 -15.86 -10.02
N GLU A 34 -7.34 -14.81 -10.01
CA GLU A 34 -8.60 -14.73 -10.76
C GLU A 34 -8.40 -14.29 -12.23
N GLY A 35 -7.16 -14.08 -12.67
CA GLY A 35 -6.81 -13.70 -14.04
C GLY A 35 -6.91 -12.20 -14.36
N PHE A 36 -7.17 -11.36 -13.35
CA PHE A 36 -7.19 -9.91 -13.52
C PHE A 36 -5.80 -9.29 -13.42
N LYS A 37 -5.67 -8.04 -13.87
CA LYS A 37 -4.47 -7.22 -13.73
C LYS A 37 -4.78 -5.94 -13.00
N ILE A 38 -3.92 -5.60 -12.05
CA ILE A 38 -4.00 -4.31 -11.35
C ILE A 38 -3.50 -3.23 -12.31
N SER A 39 -4.24 -2.12 -12.39
CA SER A 39 -3.87 -0.97 -13.22
C SER A 39 -2.72 -0.19 -12.60
N ALA A 40 -2.04 0.61 -13.41
CA ALA A 40 -0.96 1.48 -12.95
C ALA A 40 -1.45 2.57 -11.96
N GLY A 41 -2.73 2.97 -12.01
CA GLY A 41 -3.32 3.90 -11.06
C GLY A 41 -3.44 3.29 -9.66
N CYS A 42 -3.97 2.07 -9.57
CA CYS A 42 -4.07 1.30 -8.34
C CYS A 42 -2.68 0.93 -7.77
N GLU A 43 -1.78 0.39 -8.61
CA GLU A 43 -0.35 0.77 -8.68
C GLU A 43 0.16 1.81 -7.68
N ALA A 44 0.06 3.04 -8.12
CA ALA A 44 0.58 4.20 -7.43
C ALA A 44 -0.13 4.43 -6.10
N GLN A 45 -1.46 4.22 -6.03
CA GLN A 45 -2.22 4.40 -4.79
C GLN A 45 -1.78 3.42 -3.69
N ALA A 46 -1.54 2.15 -4.04
CA ALA A 46 -1.06 1.15 -3.10
C ALA A 46 0.32 1.52 -2.53
N GLN A 47 1.22 2.04 -3.37
CA GLN A 47 2.53 2.50 -2.91
C GLN A 47 2.43 3.68 -1.93
N ARG A 48 1.55 4.65 -2.22
CA ARG A 48 1.29 5.79 -1.32
C ARG A 48 0.73 5.34 0.03
N TYR A 49 -0.14 4.32 0.03
CA TYR A 49 -0.66 3.74 1.26
C TYR A 49 0.45 3.05 2.07
N ILE A 50 1.30 2.23 1.44
CA ILE A 50 2.45 1.58 2.08
C ILE A 50 3.40 2.60 2.70
N ASN A 51 3.68 3.69 1.99
CA ASN A 51 4.54 4.79 2.43
C ASN A 51 3.90 5.69 3.50
N ASN A 52 2.65 5.41 3.90
CA ASN A 52 1.88 6.24 4.84
C ASN A 52 1.66 7.69 4.37
N GLU A 53 1.57 7.89 3.06
CA GLU A 53 1.24 9.17 2.43
C GLU A 53 -0.27 9.40 2.31
N ILE A 54 -1.05 8.32 2.30
CA ILE A 54 -2.52 8.33 2.32
C ILE A 54 -3.03 7.36 3.38
N SER A 55 -4.21 7.64 3.91
CA SER A 55 -4.93 6.77 4.84
C SER A 55 -5.53 5.55 4.14
N LEU A 56 -5.91 4.53 4.92
CA LEU A 56 -6.66 3.39 4.40
C LEU A 56 -7.99 3.81 3.76
N ALA A 57 -8.69 4.78 4.35
CA ALA A 57 -9.96 5.27 3.82
C ALA A 57 -9.76 5.93 2.45
N GLU A 58 -8.69 6.71 2.26
CA GLU A 58 -8.35 7.26 0.95
C GLU A 58 -7.95 6.16 -0.03
N PHE A 59 -7.15 5.18 0.40
CA PHE A 59 -6.74 4.07 -0.46
C PHE A 59 -7.92 3.23 -0.98
N VAL A 60 -8.92 2.95 -0.13
CA VAL A 60 -10.09 2.14 -0.51
C VAL A 60 -11.10 2.91 -1.35
N ASN A 61 -11.24 4.23 -1.14
CA ASN A 61 -12.27 5.04 -1.81
C ASN A 61 -11.75 5.82 -3.02
N MET A 62 -10.42 5.89 -3.23
CA MET A 62 -9.88 6.61 -4.38
C MET A 62 -10.20 5.83 -5.67
N PRO A 63 -10.84 6.46 -6.67
CA PRO A 63 -11.11 5.80 -7.93
C PRO A 63 -9.80 5.47 -8.64
N ASP A 64 -9.82 4.45 -9.49
CA ASP A 64 -8.67 4.14 -10.32
C ASP A 64 -8.38 5.32 -11.27
N ASN A 65 -7.26 6.01 -11.00
CA ASN A 65 -6.83 7.18 -11.76
C ASN A 65 -6.47 6.83 -13.22
N ALA A 66 -6.30 5.54 -13.57
CA ALA A 66 -6.09 5.08 -14.94
C ALA A 66 -7.37 5.12 -15.81
N ASN A 67 -8.56 5.24 -15.19
CA ASN A 67 -9.85 5.31 -15.87
C ASN A 67 -10.51 6.70 -15.82
N GLN A 68 -9.78 7.77 -15.52
CA GLN A 68 -10.31 9.14 -15.55
C GLN A 68 -10.40 9.75 -16.96
N GLY A 69 -10.67 8.92 -17.97
CA GLY A 69 -11.12 9.36 -19.28
C GLY A 69 -12.64 9.13 -19.39
N LEU A 70 -13.38 10.24 -19.49
CA LEU A 70 -14.84 10.36 -19.69
C LEU A 70 -15.69 10.47 -18.41
N ALA A 71 -15.85 11.71 -17.96
CA ALA A 71 -17.15 12.31 -17.65
C ALA A 71 -17.13 13.77 -18.10
#